data_AF-A0A920RWB3-F1
#
_entry.id   AF-A0A920RWB3-F1
#
_cell.length_a   1.000
_cell.length_b   1.000
_cell.length_c   1.000
_cell.angle_alpha   90.00
_cell.angle_beta   90.00
_cell.angle_gamma   90.00
#
_symmetry.space_group_name_H-M   'P 1'
#
loop_
_entity.id
_entity.type
_entity.pdbx_description
1 polymer ?
#
loop_
_entity_poly.entity_id
_entity_poly.type
_entity_poly.pdbx_seq_one_letter_code
_entity_poly.pdbx_strand_id
1 'polypeptide(L)'
;MTSTQSISKQLNLVIISVKNLEESLRFYTNTIGLSHNPIEEFDNNEIKKFWSVSEETKIRQALCFRKNSEIGQILLIEFSNQEENLYQS
;
A
#
# COMPACT_ATOMS: atom_id res chain seq x y z
N MET A 1 -38.46 15.42 16.89
CA MET A 1 -38.00 14.29 16.06
C MET A 1 -36.53 14.51 15.74
N THR A 2 -35.63 13.88 16.46
CA THR A 2 -34.19 13.94 16.17
C THR A 2 -33.87 12.90 15.12
N SER A 3 -33.62 13.33 13.88
CA SER A 3 -33.10 12.45 12.85
C SER A 3 -31.68 12.05 13.23
N THR A 4 -31.48 10.81 13.65
CA THR A 4 -30.15 10.25 13.83
C THR A 4 -29.52 10.14 12.44
N GLN A 5 -28.78 11.16 12.02
CA GLN A 5 -27.95 11.07 10.82
C GLN A 5 -26.94 9.94 11.05
N SER A 6 -27.04 8.89 10.23
CA SER A 6 -26.02 7.86 10.15
C SER A 6 -24.70 8.53 9.78
N ILE A 7 -23.78 8.65 10.73
CA ILE A 7 -22.40 9.05 10.46
C ILE A 7 -21.75 7.81 9.82
N SER A 8 -21.85 7.68 8.50
CA SER A 8 -21.00 6.74 7.77
C SER A 8 -19.55 7.16 8.04
N LYS A 9 -18.80 6.38 8.83
CA LYS A 9 -17.36 6.61 9.00
C LYS A 9 -16.73 6.61 7.61
N GLN A 10 -16.13 7.72 7.21
CA GLN A 10 -15.38 7.79 5.97
C GLN A 10 -14.23 6.79 6.03
N LEU A 11 -14.02 6.10 4.91
CA LEU A 11 -12.90 5.20 4.75
C LEU A 11 -11.64 6.06 4.61
N ASN A 12 -10.85 6.12 5.68
CA ASN A 12 -9.67 6.98 5.70
C ASN A 12 -8.47 6.32 5.02
N LEU A 13 -8.41 4.97 5.02
CA LEU A 13 -7.31 4.21 4.47
C LEU A 13 -7.81 2.95 3.74
N VAL A 14 -7.27 2.71 2.56
CA VAL A 14 -7.34 1.43 1.83
C VAL A 14 -5.94 0.85 1.75
N ILE A 15 -5.81 -0.45 1.94
CA ILE A 15 -4.55 -1.18 1.72
C ILE A 15 -4.71 -2.06 0.50
N ILE A 16 -3.79 -1.96 -0.46
CA ILE A 16 -3.82 -2.72 -1.71
C ILE A 16 -2.48 -3.43 -1.86
N SER A 17 -2.53 -4.76 -1.93
CA SER A 17 -1.34 -5.53 -2.31
C SER A 17 -1.14 -5.46 -3.83
N VAL A 18 0.09 -5.16 -4.25
CA VAL A 18 0.45 -4.96 -5.66
C VAL A 18 1.62 -5.84 -6.06
N LYS A 19 1.66 -6.24 -7.33
CA LYS A 19 2.76 -7.04 -7.89
C LYS A 19 4.03 -6.22 -8.10
N ASN A 20 3.88 -4.98 -8.56
CA ASN A 20 4.97 -4.05 -8.81
C ASN A 20 4.62 -2.69 -8.19
N LEU A 21 5.35 -2.28 -7.15
CA LEU A 21 5.06 -1.06 -6.41
C LEU A 21 5.26 0.20 -7.26
N GLU A 22 6.35 0.26 -8.03
CA GLU A 22 6.72 1.41 -8.85
C GLU A 22 5.72 1.67 -9.98
N GLU A 23 5.29 0.61 -10.68
CA GLU A 23 4.28 0.71 -11.73
C GLU A 23 2.94 1.20 -11.15
N SER A 24 2.54 0.63 -10.02
CA SER A 24 1.32 1.04 -9.31
C SER A 24 1.41 2.50 -8.85
N LEU A 25 2.56 2.92 -8.30
CA LEU A 25 2.80 4.31 -7.93
C LEU A 25 2.69 5.24 -9.13
N ARG A 26 3.27 4.88 -10.29
CA ARG A 26 3.13 5.67 -11.53
C ARG A 26 1.68 5.81 -11.94
N PHE A 27 0.87 4.76 -11.82
CA PHE A 27 -0.56 4.84 -12.09
C PHE A 27 -1.26 5.83 -11.16
N TYR A 28 -1.15 5.66 -9.84
CA TYR A 28 -1.84 6.52 -8.87
C TYR A 28 -1.35 7.97 -8.89
N THR A 29 -0.10 8.21 -9.25
CA THR A 29 0.46 9.57 -9.36
C THR A 29 0.13 10.23 -10.69
N ASN A 30 0.49 9.60 -11.81
CA ASN A 30 0.40 10.23 -13.13
C ASN A 30 -1.01 10.15 -13.72
N THR A 31 -1.76 9.09 -13.42
CA THR A 31 -3.12 8.90 -13.96
C THR A 31 -4.18 9.47 -13.04
N ILE A 32 -4.09 9.17 -11.73
CA ILE A 32 -5.09 9.61 -10.75
C ILE A 32 -4.77 11.00 -10.16
N GLY A 33 -3.51 11.44 -10.21
CA GLY A 33 -3.10 12.74 -9.70
C GLY A 33 -2.85 12.78 -8.18
N LEU A 34 -2.61 11.63 -7.55
CA LEU A 34 -2.25 11.57 -6.13
C LEU A 34 -0.77 11.94 -5.91
N SER A 35 -0.47 12.44 -4.73
CA SER A 35 0.89 12.50 -4.21
C SER A 35 1.23 11.22 -3.46
N HIS A 36 2.51 10.97 -3.22
CA HIS A 36 2.92 9.81 -2.45
C HIS A 36 4.13 10.14 -1.56
N ASN A 37 4.28 9.37 -0.49
CA ASN A 37 5.51 9.34 0.29
C ASN A 37 6.59 8.53 -0.44
N PRO A 38 7.87 8.71 -0.09
CA PRO A 38 8.93 7.80 -0.55
C PRO A 38 8.57 6.33 -0.27
N ILE A 39 9.13 5.44 -1.08
CA ILE A 39 9.01 4.00 -0.83
C ILE A 39 9.77 3.67 0.45
N GLU A 40 9.10 2.97 1.35
CA GLU A 40 9.68 2.38 2.55
C GLU A 40 9.89 0.89 2.32
N GLU A 41 11.04 0.38 2.76
CA GLU A 41 11.37 -1.04 2.71
C GLU A 41 11.55 -1.58 4.13
N PHE A 42 10.99 -2.75 4.40
CA PHE A 42 11.06 -3.38 5.71
C PHE A 42 11.80 -4.71 5.65
N ASP A 43 12.73 -4.87 6.58
CA ASP A 43 13.43 -6.14 6.80
C ASP A 43 13.23 -6.70 8.22
N ASN A 44 12.45 -6.01 9.06
CA ASN A 44 12.25 -6.47 10.44
C ASN A 44 11.26 -7.65 10.51
N ASN A 45 11.53 -8.57 11.45
CA ASN A 45 10.72 -9.78 11.62
C ASN A 45 9.34 -9.49 12.25
N GLU A 46 9.18 -8.36 12.95
CA GLU A 46 7.90 -7.98 13.56
C GLU A 46 6.84 -7.64 12.50
N ILE A 47 7.21 -6.88 11.47
CA ILE A 47 6.34 -6.53 10.35
C ILE A 47 6.05 -7.76 9.49
N LYS A 48 7.05 -8.63 9.26
CA LYS A 48 6.83 -9.90 8.54
C LYS A 48 5.80 -10.78 9.27
N LYS A 49 5.89 -10.86 10.61
CA LYS A 49 4.89 -11.54 11.45
C LYS A 49 3.52 -10.87 11.40
N PHE A 50 3.46 -9.53 11.45
CA PHE A 50 2.21 -8.79 11.34
C PHE A 50 1.46 -9.13 10.03
N TRP A 51 2.18 -9.17 8.91
CA TRP A 51 1.62 -9.53 7.61
C TRP A 51 1.48 -11.04 7.38
N SER A 52 1.92 -11.88 8.32
CA SER A 52 1.93 -13.33 8.19
C SER A 52 2.64 -13.84 6.93
N VAL A 53 3.75 -13.21 6.57
CA VAL A 53 4.61 -13.58 5.43
C VAL A 53 5.89 -14.27 5.91
N SER A 54 6.62 -14.91 4.99
CA SER A 54 7.85 -15.61 5.33
C SER A 54 8.99 -14.64 5.68
N GLU A 55 10.02 -15.13 6.35
CA GLU A 55 11.16 -14.29 6.75
C GLU A 55 11.96 -13.79 5.54
N GLU A 56 11.89 -14.50 4.41
CA GLU A 56 12.54 -14.17 3.15
C GLU A 56 11.74 -13.17 2.30
N THR A 57 10.48 -12.90 2.68
CA THR A 57 9.64 -11.93 1.97
C THR A 57 10.18 -10.52 2.19
N LYS A 58 10.51 -9.84 1.09
CA LYS A 58 10.75 -8.40 1.07
C LYS A 58 9.43 -7.67 1.03
N ILE A 59 9.30 -6.66 1.89
CA ILE A 59 8.09 -5.84 2.00
C ILE A 59 8.46 -4.41 1.65
N ARG A 60 7.78 -3.85 0.65
CA ARG A 60 7.95 -2.46 0.22
C ARG A 60 6.59 -1.80 0.20
N GLN A 61 6.49 -0.56 0.67
CA GLN A 61 5.22 0.15 0.67
C GLN A 61 5.38 1.61 0.32
N ALA A 62 4.29 2.23 -0.13
CA ALA A 62 4.18 3.66 -0.26
C ALA A 62 2.74 4.12 -0.03
N LEU A 63 2.58 5.21 0.73
CA LEU A 63 1.29 5.84 0.97
C LEU A 63 1.00 6.86 -0.13
N CYS A 64 -0.09 6.67 -0.86
CA CYS A 64 -0.66 7.63 -1.79
C CYS A 64 -1.76 8.45 -1.10
N PHE A 65 -1.80 9.75 -1.36
CA PHE A 65 -2.72 10.69 -0.74
C PHE A 65 -2.97 11.91 -1.61
N ARG A 66 -4.06 12.64 -1.33
CA ARG A 66 -4.30 13.96 -1.91
C ARG A 66 -3.62 15.02 -1.03
N LYS A 67 -2.88 15.96 -1.63
CA LYS A 67 -2.27 17.07 -0.87
C LYS A 67 -3.33 17.80 -0.04
N ASN A 68 -2.98 18.09 1.22
CA ASN A 68 -3.84 18.77 2.19
C ASN A 68 -5.13 18.01 2.54
N SER A 69 -5.14 16.68 2.42
CA SER A 69 -6.26 15.84 2.82
C SER A 69 -5.78 14.52 3.43
N GLU A 70 -6.33 14.17 4.59
CA GLU A 70 -6.08 12.90 5.29
C GLU A 70 -7.15 11.83 5.01
N ILE A 71 -8.10 12.12 4.13
CA ILE A 71 -9.21 11.22 3.79
C ILE A 71 -8.87 10.49 2.48
N GLY A 72 -9.23 9.20 2.40
CA GLY A 72 -9.09 8.42 1.17
C GLY A 72 -7.64 8.11 0.80
N GLN A 73 -6.81 7.82 1.80
CA GLN A 73 -5.43 7.42 1.60
C GLN A 73 -5.37 5.97 1.08
N ILE A 74 -4.33 5.67 0.30
CA ILE A 74 -4.10 4.33 -0.24
C ILE A 74 -2.69 3.90 0.13
N LEU A 75 -2.56 2.85 0.93
CA LEU A 75 -1.30 2.18 1.16
C LEU A 75 -1.13 1.10 0.11
N LEU A 76 -0.17 1.30 -0.80
CA LEU A 76 0.26 0.28 -1.74
C LEU A 76 1.37 -0.53 -1.07
N ILE A 77 1.23 -1.85 -1.05
CA ILE A 77 2.21 -2.76 -0.45
C ILE A 77 2.58 -3.89 -1.40
N GLU A 78 3.87 -4.05 -1.65
CA GLU A 78 4.45 -5.12 -2.45
C GLU A 78 5.08 -6.15 -1.50
N PHE A 79 4.73 -7.41 -1.72
CA PHE A 79 5.38 -8.55 -1.11
C PHE A 79 6.11 -9.29 -2.23
N SER A 80 7.43 -9.39 -2.13
CA SER A 80 8.23 -10.13 -3.11
C SER A 80 9.14 -11.12 -2.40
N ASN A 81 9.18 -12.35 -2.92
CA ASN A 81 10.22 -13.31 -2.55
C ASN A 81 11.38 -13.15 -3.54
N GLN A 82 12.62 -13.36 -3.10
CA GLN A 82 13.79 -13.27 -4.01
C GLN A 82 13.79 -14.33 -5.13
N GLU A 83 12.79 -15.19 -5.22
CA GLU A 83 12.70 -16.29 -6.19
C GLU A 83 11.50 -16.17 -7.13
N GLU A 84 11.47 -15.14 -7.99
CA GLU A 84 10.94 -15.39 -9.34
C GLU A 84 12.07 -16.09 -10.12
N ASN A 85 11.99 -17.43 -10.14
CA ASN A 85 12.99 -18.33 -10.66
C ASN A 85 13.68 -17.88 -11.96
N LEU A 86 15.01 -17.83 -11.85
CA LEU A 86 16.09 -17.84 -12.84
C LEU A 86 16.06 -19.02 -13.85
N TYR A 87 14.88 -19.57 -14.17
CA TYR A 87 14.74 -20.67 -15.12
C TYR A 87 13.64 -20.36 -16.14
N GLN A 88 13.94 -19.48 -17.08
CA GLN A 88 13.46 -19.68 -18.46
C GLN A 88 14.57 -20.41 -19.20
N SER A 89 14.29 -21.67 -19.50
CA SER A 89 15.11 -22.57 -20.33
C SER A 89 14.72 -22.42 -21.79
#